data_AF-A0ABD2KDC4-F1
#
_entry.id   AF-A0ABD2KDC4-F1
#
_cell.length_a   1.000
_cell.length_b   1.000
_cell.length_c   1.000
_cell.angle_alpha   90.00
_cell.angle_beta   90.00
_cell.angle_gamma   90.00
#
_symmetry.space_group_name_H-M   'P 1'
#
loop_
_entity.id
_entity.type
_entity.pdbx_description
1 polymer ?
#
loop_
_entity_poly.entity_id
_entity_poly.type
_entity_poly.pdbx_seq_one_letter_code
_entity_poly.pdbx_strand_id
1 'polypeptide(L)'
;MVTLRFTAQSKIFSSASDASKIPVQLVLFRSCNSPFEPMQIIRTKECIWEAARCSSAAPTYFSNVGELIDGGICANNPSNELLNEVYLCNEWAKQKKVNNSDGASVELTRTNCHEKIPFFRITPQLRDEIKLDTTDNVQIVKMLWKAKAYVCGWAEGVSDLIEL
;
A
#
# COMPACT_ATOMS: atom_id res chain seq x y z
N MET A 1 5.91 22.35 24.51
CA MET A 1 5.99 21.00 23.90
C MET A 1 4.84 20.86 22.91
N VAL A 2 5.09 21.15 21.63
CA VAL A 2 4.04 21.11 20.59
C VAL A 2 3.89 19.66 20.16
N THR A 3 2.76 19.06 20.51
CA THR A 3 2.42 17.69 20.11
C THR A 3 1.73 17.77 18.75
N LEU A 4 2.47 17.55 17.66
CA LEU A 4 1.87 17.38 16.34
C LEU A 4 1.16 16.03 16.30
N ARG A 5 -0.16 16.05 16.49
CA ARG A 5 -1.02 14.90 16.18
C ARG A 5 -1.18 14.82 14.66
N PHE A 6 -0.38 13.97 14.02
CA PHE A 6 -0.57 13.67 12.60
C PHE A 6 -1.89 12.91 12.41
N THR A 7 -2.88 13.59 11.84
CA THR A 7 -4.10 13.00 11.31
C THR A 7 -3.77 12.18 10.06
N ALA A 8 -4.37 11.01 9.94
CA ALA A 8 -4.01 9.91 9.06
C ALA A 8 -4.16 10.11 7.52
N GLN A 9 -3.91 11.29 6.92
CA GLN A 9 -4.19 11.48 5.47
C GLN A 9 -3.12 12.13 4.59
N SER A 10 -2.05 12.72 5.11
CA SER A 10 -1.01 13.33 4.26
C SER A 10 0.17 12.39 4.04
N LYS A 11 0.49 12.10 2.78
CA LYS A 11 1.73 11.40 2.40
C LYS A 11 2.89 12.39 2.52
N ILE A 12 3.98 11.96 3.16
CA ILE A 12 5.15 12.81 3.46
C ILE A 12 6.35 12.22 2.72
N PHE A 13 7.17 13.11 2.17
CA PHE A 13 8.39 12.78 1.45
C PHE A 13 9.51 13.75 1.86
N SER A 14 10.75 13.26 1.91
CA SER A 14 11.94 14.07 2.18
C SER A 14 13.13 13.53 1.40
N SER A 15 13.92 14.42 0.80
CA SER A 15 15.12 14.07 0.02
C SER A 15 16.38 14.09 0.87
N ALA A 16 17.27 13.14 0.62
CA ALA A 16 18.64 13.10 1.09
C ALA A 16 19.54 12.58 -0.03
N SER A 17 20.85 12.79 0.10
CA SER A 17 21.84 12.34 -0.88
C SER A 17 22.78 11.34 -0.24
N ASP A 18 22.98 10.20 -0.89
CA ASP A 18 23.87 9.13 -0.46
C ASP A 18 25.26 9.33 -1.04
N ALA A 19 26.19 9.74 -0.16
CA ALA A 19 27.56 10.06 -0.50
C ALA A 19 28.48 8.83 -0.56
N SER A 20 27.99 7.64 -0.17
CA SER A 20 28.77 6.39 -0.28
C SER A 20 28.96 5.95 -1.73
N LYS A 21 28.07 6.42 -2.63
CA LYS A 21 28.02 6.01 -4.03
C LYS A 21 28.59 7.06 -4.96
N ILE A 22 29.18 6.58 -6.05
CA ILE A 22 29.71 7.40 -7.14
C ILE A 22 29.04 6.92 -8.45
N PRO A 23 28.19 7.73 -9.09
CA PRO A 23 27.76 9.08 -8.68
C PRO A 23 26.85 9.07 -7.45
N VAL A 24 26.81 10.19 -6.72
CA VAL A 24 25.95 10.40 -5.54
C VAL A 24 24.50 10.11 -5.92
N GLN A 25 23.81 9.32 -5.11
CA GLN A 25 22.44 8.89 -5.39
C GLN A 25 21.42 9.63 -4.53
N LEU A 26 20.25 9.93 -5.11
CA LEU A 26 19.13 10.48 -4.37
C LEU A 26 18.45 9.38 -3.55
N VAL A 27 18.18 9.71 -2.29
CA VAL A 27 17.44 8.89 -1.34
C VAL A 27 16.17 9.64 -0.98
N LEU A 28 15.03 8.96 -1.06
CA LEU A 28 13.72 9.51 -0.71
C LEU A 28 13.16 8.80 0.51
N PHE A 29 13.05 9.52 1.62
CA PHE A 29 12.27 9.08 2.77
C PHE A 29 10.79 9.27 2.48
N ARG A 30 9.98 8.23 2.69
CA ARG A 30 8.55 8.22 2.37
C ARG A 30 7.69 7.64 3.49
N SER A 31 6.45 8.11 3.58
CA SER A 31 5.43 7.51 4.48
C SER A 31 4.51 6.49 3.81
N CYS A 32 4.53 6.37 2.47
CA CYS A 32 3.78 5.34 1.73
C CYS A 32 4.66 4.12 1.39
N ASN A 33 4.05 2.93 1.42
CA ASN A 33 4.68 1.70 0.92
C ASN A 33 4.54 1.66 -0.61
N SER A 34 5.65 1.68 -1.34
CA SER A 34 5.70 1.44 -2.79
C SER A 34 6.50 0.14 -3.06
N PRO A 35 6.09 -0.66 -4.06
CA PRO A 35 6.61 -2.02 -4.32
C PRO A 35 7.93 -2.01 -5.08
N PHE A 36 8.26 -0.89 -5.72
CA PHE A 36 9.50 -0.72 -6.46
C PHE A 36 10.57 -0.30 -5.44
N GLU A 37 11.39 -1.26 -5.02
CA GLU A 37 12.72 -0.97 -4.47
C GLU A 37 13.77 -1.44 -5.49
N PRO A 38 14.98 -0.83 -5.58
CA PRO A 38 15.64 -0.06 -4.50
C PRO A 38 16.35 1.24 -4.95
N MET A 39 16.41 2.22 -4.05
CA MET A 39 17.63 3.01 -3.87
C MET A 39 17.69 3.39 -2.40
N GLN A 40 18.22 2.43 -1.63
CA GLN A 40 18.69 2.53 -0.25
C GLN A 40 18.18 3.75 0.52
N ILE A 41 17.27 3.56 1.47
CA ILE A 41 17.57 3.73 2.90
C ILE A 41 16.30 3.69 3.76
N ILE A 42 16.45 2.87 4.80
CA ILE A 42 15.79 2.87 6.12
C ILE A 42 14.26 2.77 6.11
N ARG A 43 13.82 1.67 6.71
CA ARG A 43 12.47 1.49 7.24
C ARG A 43 12.18 2.60 8.25
N THR A 44 11.68 3.75 7.81
CA THR A 44 11.32 4.90 8.64
C THR A 44 10.05 4.69 9.45
N LYS A 45 9.72 3.46 9.85
CA LYS A 45 8.69 3.29 10.87
C LYS A 45 9.14 3.86 12.21
N GLU A 46 10.44 4.11 12.43
CA GLU A 46 10.94 4.33 13.79
C GLU A 46 11.43 5.75 14.10
N CYS A 47 11.94 6.58 13.17
CA CYS A 47 12.48 7.90 13.53
C CYS A 47 12.34 9.01 12.45
N ILE A 48 11.33 9.88 12.56
CA ILE A 48 11.12 11.06 11.68
C ILE A 48 12.28 12.08 11.78
N TRP A 49 12.84 12.25 12.98
CA TRP A 49 13.90 13.23 13.25
C TRP A 49 15.19 12.92 12.49
N GLU A 50 15.46 11.64 12.25
CA GLU A 50 16.65 11.19 11.52
C GLU A 50 16.53 11.59 10.04
N ALA A 51 15.38 11.31 9.42
CA ALA A 51 15.10 11.73 8.05
C ALA A 51 15.22 13.25 7.87
N ALA A 52 14.65 14.03 8.80
CA ALA A 52 14.77 15.49 8.79
C ALA A 52 16.22 15.97 8.97
N ARG A 53 17.01 15.29 9.81
CA ARG A 53 18.43 15.62 10.02
C ARG A 53 19.27 15.30 8.79
N CYS A 54 19.07 14.15 8.15
CA CYS A 54 19.75 13.77 6.91
C CYS A 54 19.45 14.77 5.79
N SER A 55 18.17 15.11 5.63
CA SER A 55 17.71 16.05 4.60
C SER A 55 18.30 17.45 4.75
N SER A 56 18.66 17.87 5.97
CA SER A 56 19.23 19.20 6.26
C SER A 56 20.74 19.19 6.51
N ALA A 57 21.43 18.05 6.32
CA ALA A 57 22.86 17.91 6.57
C ALA A 57 23.71 18.52 5.44
N ALA A 58 23.59 19.84 5.24
CA ALA A 58 24.25 20.56 4.16
C ALA A 58 25.77 20.43 4.30
N PRO A 59 26.50 19.97 3.26
CA PRO A 59 27.95 19.94 3.27
C PRO A 59 28.49 21.31 3.64
N THR A 60 29.64 21.36 4.32
CA THR A 60 30.29 22.56 4.87
C THR A 60 29.61 23.19 6.10
N TYR A 61 28.30 23.04 6.28
CA TYR A 61 27.59 23.57 7.44
C TYR A 61 27.39 22.55 8.55
N PHE A 62 27.10 21.31 8.18
CA PHE A 62 26.69 20.26 9.10
C PHE A 62 27.45 18.96 8.83
N SER A 63 27.69 18.19 9.89
CA SER A 63 28.19 16.83 9.77
C SER A 63 27.13 15.90 9.16
N ASN A 64 27.61 14.97 8.33
CA ASN A 64 26.81 13.94 7.68
C ASN A 64 26.16 13.01 8.74
N VAL A 65 25.01 12.43 8.39
CA VAL A 65 24.35 11.41 9.21
C VAL A 65 24.61 10.06 8.57
N GLY A 66 25.56 9.30 9.13
CA GLY A 66 26.09 8.13 8.45
C GLY A 66 26.70 8.53 7.10
N GLU A 67 26.22 7.92 6.02
CA GLU A 67 26.66 8.19 4.64
C GLU A 67 25.73 9.20 3.92
N LEU A 68 24.70 9.68 4.61
CA LEU A 68 23.73 10.61 4.05
C LEU A 68 24.11 12.07 4.32
N ILE A 69 23.88 12.89 3.30
CA ILE A 69 24.03 14.34 3.30
C ILE A 69 22.77 15.00 2.76
N ASP A 70 22.74 16.33 2.83
CA ASP A 70 21.62 17.16 2.37
C ASP A 70 21.14 16.77 0.97
N GLY A 71 19.81 16.62 0.87
CA GLY A 71 19.12 16.33 -0.38
C GLY A 71 19.29 17.44 -1.41
N GLY A 72 19.67 18.66 -1.00
CA GLY A 72 19.97 19.79 -1.88
C GLY A 72 21.05 19.50 -2.93
N ILE A 73 21.91 18.51 -2.71
CA ILE A 73 22.96 18.12 -3.67
C ILE A 73 22.37 17.41 -4.88
N CYS A 74 21.40 16.53 -4.68
CA CYS A 74 20.75 15.78 -5.76
C CYS A 74 19.42 16.40 -6.19
N ALA A 75 18.64 16.95 -5.26
CA ALA A 75 17.29 17.47 -5.45
C ALA A 75 16.94 18.59 -4.45
N ASN A 76 17.43 19.81 -4.70
CA ASN A 76 17.04 21.02 -3.97
C ASN A 76 15.63 21.55 -4.33
N ASN A 77 15.03 20.99 -5.39
CA ASN A 77 13.64 21.19 -5.73
C ASN A 77 13.00 19.82 -6.02
N PRO A 78 12.60 19.07 -4.97
CA PRO A 78 12.12 17.70 -5.12
C PRO A 78 10.71 17.61 -5.73
N SER A 79 10.21 18.65 -6.41
CA SER A 79 8.85 18.69 -6.95
C SER A 79 8.62 17.60 -8.00
N ASN A 80 9.61 17.35 -8.86
CA ASN A 80 9.49 16.34 -9.91
C ASN A 80 9.60 14.92 -9.32
N GLU A 81 10.53 14.72 -8.39
CA GLU A 81 10.73 13.49 -7.64
C GLU A 81 9.48 13.13 -6.85
N LEU A 82 8.85 14.14 -6.22
CA LEU A 82 7.60 14.01 -5.52
C LEU A 82 6.44 13.63 -6.45
N LEU A 83 6.30 14.29 -7.60
CA LEU A 83 5.25 13.96 -8.58
C LEU A 83 5.40 12.53 -9.08
N ASN A 84 6.62 12.11 -9.40
CA ASN A 84 6.92 10.74 -9.83
C ASN A 84 6.55 9.73 -8.72
N GLU A 85 6.95 9.99 -7.48
CA GLU A 85 6.65 9.10 -6.36
C GLU A 85 5.15 9.03 -6.05
N VAL A 86 4.42 10.15 -6.14
CA VAL A 86 2.96 10.18 -6.00
C VAL A 86 2.28 9.35 -7.09
N TYR A 87 2.74 9.49 -8.34
CA TYR A 87 2.25 8.68 -9.46
C TYR A 87 2.46 7.18 -9.17
N LEU A 88 3.68 6.78 -8.79
CA LEU A 88 4.01 5.39 -8.46
C LEU A 88 3.20 4.84 -7.28
N CYS A 89 3.09 5.59 -6.18
CA CYS A 89 2.27 5.18 -5.02
C CYS A 89 0.77 5.06 -5.41
N ASN A 90 0.27 5.85 -6.36
CA ASN A 90 -1.11 5.76 -6.83
C ASN A 90 -1.35 4.58 -7.77
N GLU A 91 -0.44 4.32 -8.72
CA GLU A 91 -0.53 3.15 -9.61
C GLU A 91 -0.44 1.85 -8.80
N TRP A 92 0.43 1.79 -7.79
CA TRP A 92 0.48 0.65 -6.89
C TRP A 92 -0.83 0.45 -6.11
N ALA A 93 -1.40 1.54 -5.58
CA ALA A 93 -2.69 1.45 -4.89
C ALA A 93 -3.80 0.96 -5.83
N LYS A 94 -3.76 1.31 -7.12
CA LYS A 94 -4.67 0.76 -8.14
C LYS A 94 -4.40 -0.73 -8.38
N GLN A 95 -3.16 -1.15 -8.60
CA GLN A 95 -2.80 -2.56 -8.81
C GLN A 95 -3.20 -3.44 -7.62
N LYS A 96 -3.00 -2.98 -6.39
CA LYS A 96 -3.47 -3.66 -5.18
C LYS A 96 -4.99 -3.84 -5.16
N LYS A 97 -5.75 -2.90 -5.75
CA LYS A 97 -7.20 -3.04 -5.96
C LYS A 97 -7.56 -3.93 -7.16
N VAL A 98 -6.70 -4.06 -8.16
CA VAL A 98 -6.91 -4.98 -9.31
C VAL A 98 -6.67 -6.44 -8.89
N ASN A 99 -5.72 -6.69 -8.00
CA ASN A 99 -5.54 -7.99 -7.35
C ASN A 99 -6.69 -8.36 -6.40
N ASN A 100 -7.66 -7.46 -6.23
CA ASN A 100 -8.89 -7.78 -5.53
C ASN A 100 -9.79 -8.56 -6.49
N SER A 101 -9.90 -9.87 -6.28
CA SER A 101 -10.89 -10.72 -6.94
C SER A 101 -12.30 -10.16 -6.78
N ASP A 102 -12.54 -9.36 -5.74
CA ASP A 102 -13.86 -8.92 -5.33
C ASP A 102 -14.35 -7.61 -5.96
N GLY A 103 -13.48 -6.88 -6.67
CA GLY A 103 -13.77 -5.55 -7.20
C GLY A 103 -14.20 -5.51 -8.67
N ALA A 104 -13.50 -4.67 -9.44
CA ALA A 104 -13.85 -4.29 -10.81
C ALA A 104 -14.01 -5.48 -11.77
N SER A 105 -13.25 -6.56 -11.57
CA SER A 105 -13.35 -7.75 -12.42
C SER A 105 -14.75 -8.37 -12.39
N VAL A 106 -15.39 -8.40 -11.23
CA VAL A 106 -16.74 -8.98 -11.12
C VAL A 106 -17.80 -8.04 -11.60
N GLU A 107 -17.63 -6.74 -11.41
CA GLU A 107 -18.60 -5.77 -11.90
C GLU A 107 -18.63 -5.74 -13.44
N LEU A 108 -17.47 -5.92 -14.07
CA LEU A 108 -17.37 -6.10 -15.52
C LEU A 108 -18.08 -7.38 -15.97
N THR A 109 -17.82 -8.52 -15.33
CA THR A 109 -18.50 -9.78 -15.65
C THR A 109 -20.02 -9.65 -15.47
N ARG A 110 -20.46 -9.03 -14.36
CA ARG A 110 -21.88 -8.77 -14.11
C ARG A 110 -22.50 -7.94 -15.23
N THR A 111 -21.85 -6.86 -15.65
CA THR A 111 -22.33 -5.97 -16.72
C THR A 111 -22.43 -6.72 -18.04
N ASN A 112 -21.41 -7.51 -18.39
CA ASN A 112 -21.38 -8.29 -19.62
C ASN A 112 -22.43 -9.42 -19.63
N CYS A 113 -22.70 -10.03 -18.48
CA CYS A 113 -23.68 -11.11 -18.33
C CYS A 113 -25.13 -10.59 -18.25
N HIS A 114 -25.33 -9.34 -17.83
CA HIS A 114 -26.65 -8.74 -17.54
C HIS A 114 -27.67 -8.83 -18.68
N GLU A 115 -27.23 -9.03 -19.92
CA GLU A 115 -28.13 -9.05 -21.09
C GLU A 115 -28.64 -10.44 -21.48
N LYS A 116 -27.95 -11.55 -21.12
CA LYS A 116 -28.29 -12.89 -21.66
C LYS A 116 -27.98 -14.08 -20.76
N ILE A 117 -27.15 -13.93 -19.73
CA ILE A 117 -26.65 -15.05 -18.93
C ILE A 117 -26.75 -14.70 -17.44
N PRO A 118 -27.50 -15.45 -16.63
CA PRO A 118 -27.58 -15.19 -15.21
C PRO A 118 -26.21 -15.40 -14.55
N PHE A 119 -25.75 -14.41 -13.81
CA PHE A 119 -24.45 -14.39 -13.15
C PHE A 119 -24.62 -14.32 -11.63
N PHE A 120 -24.16 -15.37 -10.94
CA PHE A 120 -24.17 -15.45 -9.48
C PHE A 120 -22.75 -15.42 -8.94
N ARG A 121 -22.52 -14.57 -7.94
CA ARG A 121 -21.27 -14.55 -7.19
C ARG A 121 -21.54 -15.01 -5.77
N ILE A 122 -20.94 -16.13 -5.41
CA ILE A 122 -20.99 -16.68 -4.05
C ILE A 122 -19.66 -16.33 -3.38
N THR A 123 -19.67 -15.36 -2.48
CA THR A 123 -18.48 -14.98 -1.71
C THR A 123 -18.90 -14.52 -0.31
N PRO A 124 -18.55 -15.26 0.76
CA PRO A 124 -18.93 -14.88 2.11
C PRO A 124 -18.14 -13.64 2.56
N GLN A 125 -18.83 -12.68 3.16
CA GLN A 125 -18.22 -11.47 3.68
C GLN A 125 -17.44 -11.77 4.96
N LEU A 126 -16.13 -11.87 4.85
CA LEU A 126 -15.22 -12.05 5.99
C LEU A 126 -14.76 -10.68 6.46
N ARG A 127 -15.14 -10.28 7.68
CA ARG A 127 -14.68 -9.03 8.30
C ARG A 127 -13.23 -9.06 8.77
N ASP A 128 -12.70 -10.28 8.97
CA ASP A 128 -11.35 -10.46 9.49
C ASP A 128 -10.40 -10.66 8.31
N GLU A 129 -9.32 -9.89 8.24
CA GLU A 129 -8.24 -10.10 7.28
C GLU A 129 -7.45 -11.34 7.70
N ILE A 130 -7.64 -12.45 6.98
CA ILE A 130 -6.98 -13.72 7.25
C ILE A 130 -5.89 -13.93 6.20
N LYS A 131 -4.67 -14.20 6.67
CA LYS A 131 -3.54 -14.43 5.77
C LYS A 131 -3.67 -15.78 5.06
N LEU A 132 -3.13 -15.86 3.86
CA LEU A 132 -3.17 -17.08 3.04
C LEU A 132 -2.39 -18.25 3.69
N ASP A 133 -1.32 -17.95 4.43
CA ASP A 133 -0.46 -18.92 5.12
C ASP A 133 -0.95 -19.29 6.54
N THR A 134 -2.22 -18.99 6.86
CA THR A 134 -2.79 -19.31 8.18
C THR A 134 -2.89 -20.82 8.38
N THR A 135 -2.24 -21.33 9.44
CA THR A 135 -2.30 -22.74 9.86
C THR A 135 -3.12 -22.96 11.14
N ASP A 136 -3.69 -21.88 11.71
CA ASP A 136 -4.54 -21.97 12.89
C ASP A 136 -5.92 -22.53 12.55
N ASN A 137 -6.16 -23.76 12.97
CA ASN A 137 -7.43 -24.47 12.79
C ASN A 137 -8.64 -23.70 13.35
N VAL A 138 -8.47 -22.93 14.44
CA VAL A 138 -9.59 -22.19 15.04
C VAL A 138 -10.05 -21.08 14.10
N GLN A 139 -9.11 -20.38 13.46
CA GLN A 139 -9.45 -19.36 12.46
C GLN A 139 -10.08 -19.96 11.22
N ILE A 140 -9.55 -21.09 10.74
CA ILE A 140 -10.09 -21.79 9.57
C ILE A 140 -11.52 -22.29 9.84
N VAL A 141 -11.79 -22.89 10.99
CA VAL A 141 -13.13 -23.33 11.37
C VAL A 141 -14.10 -22.15 11.47
N LYS A 142 -13.65 -21.00 11.99
CA LYS A 142 -14.46 -19.77 12.00
C LYS A 142 -14.76 -19.27 10.58
N MET A 143 -13.81 -19.35 9.64
CA MET A 143 -14.05 -19.03 8.24
C MET A 143 -15.10 -19.95 7.63
N LEU A 144 -14.96 -21.26 7.82
CA LEU A 144 -15.90 -22.26 7.32
C LEU A 144 -17.30 -22.05 7.88
N TRP A 145 -17.41 -21.74 9.18
CA TRP A 145 -18.69 -21.43 9.80
C TRP A 145 -19.34 -20.19 9.19
N LYS A 146 -18.58 -19.10 9.00
CA LYS A 146 -19.09 -17.87 8.35
C LYS A 146 -19.52 -18.13 6.90
N ALA A 147 -18.76 -18.93 6.16
CA ALA A 147 -19.13 -19.34 4.80
C ALA A 147 -20.43 -20.15 4.78
N LYS A 148 -20.58 -21.11 5.69
CA LYS A 148 -21.81 -21.89 5.84
C LYS A 148 -23.00 -21.00 6.20
N ALA A 149 -22.83 -20.11 7.17
CA ALA A 149 -23.88 -19.18 7.59
C ALA A 149 -24.32 -18.25 6.46
N TYR A 150 -23.38 -17.78 5.62
CA TYR A 150 -23.67 -16.99 4.44
C TYR A 150 -24.53 -17.75 3.42
N VAL A 151 -24.17 -19.00 3.11
CA VAL A 151 -24.97 -19.84 2.18
C VAL A 151 -26.35 -20.14 2.75
N CYS A 152 -26.45 -20.46 4.06
CA CYS A 152 -27.74 -20.69 4.71
C CYS A 152 -28.64 -19.44 4.72
N GLY A 153 -28.06 -18.24 4.84
CA GLY A 153 -28.81 -16.98 4.74
C GLY A 153 -29.23 -16.61 3.32
N TRP A 154 -28.62 -17.23 2.30
CA TRP A 154 -28.89 -17.03 0.89
C TRP A 154 -29.73 -18.17 0.30
N ALA A 155 -30.67 -18.71 1.08
CA ALA A 155 -31.45 -19.89 0.68
C ALA A 155 -32.28 -19.69 -0.60
N GLU A 156 -32.85 -18.50 -0.81
CA GLU A 156 -33.68 -18.20 -2.00
C GLU A 156 -32.86 -18.22 -3.30
N GLY A 157 -31.67 -17.61 -3.32
CA GLY A 157 -30.83 -17.59 -4.52
C GLY A 157 -30.15 -18.93 -4.83
N VAL A 158 -30.04 -19.84 -3.84
CA VAL A 158 -29.63 -21.23 -4.10
C VAL A 158 -30.72 -21.98 -4.86
N SER A 159 -32.00 -21.74 -4.55
CA SER A 159 -33.11 -22.33 -5.30
C SER A 159 -33.14 -21.84 -6.74
N ASP A 160 -32.99 -20.53 -6.96
CA ASP A 160 -32.89 -19.95 -8.31
C ASP A 160 -31.72 -20.55 -9.13
N LEU A 161 -30.63 -20.93 -8.44
CA LEU A 161 -29.47 -21.56 -9.08
C LEU A 161 -29.71 -23.05 -9.44
N ILE A 162 -30.57 -23.75 -8.68
CA ILE A 162 -30.97 -25.13 -8.94
C ILE A 162 -32.00 -25.20 -10.08
N GLU A 163 -32.78 -24.15 -10.27
CA GLU A 163 -33.85 -24.06 -11.27
C GLU A 163 -33.38 -23.61 -12.67
N LEU A 164 -32.08 -23.32 -12.86
CA LEU A 164 -31.45 -23.00 -14.15
C LEU A 164 -31.11 -24.23 -15.00
#